data_AF-X1AM49-F1
#
_entry.id   AF-X1AM49-F1
#
_cell.length_a   1.000
_cell.length_b   1.000
_cell.length_c   1.000
_cell.angle_alpha   90.00
_cell.angle_beta   90.00
_cell.angle_gamma   90.00
#
_symmetry.space_group_name_H-M   'P 1'
#
loop_
_entity.id
_entity.type
_entity.pdbx_description
1 polymer ?
#
loop_
_entity_poly.entity_id
_entity_poly.type
_entity_poly.pdbx_seq_one_letter_code
_entity_poly.pdbx_strand_id
1 'polypeptide(L)' 'GSYINPESAHLIGLIPNFPKAKVRSVGNAASLGAIMALVSEEDCKQAEKISEGVDYVELASFPEFTDILTQAMRFGKQD' A
#
# COMPACT_ATOMS: atom_id res chain seq x y z
N GLY A 1 -4.32 -1.48 10.25
CA GLY A 1 -5.57 -1.32 9.48
C GLY A 1 -6.51 -2.50 9.63
N SER A 2 -6.79 -2.94 10.86
CA SER A 2 -7.62 -4.14 11.10
C SER A 2 -9.11 -3.93 10.84
N TYR A 3 -9.55 -2.69 10.57
CA TYR A 3 -10.96 -2.30 10.47
C TYR A 3 -11.26 -1.36 9.29
N ILE A 4 -10.48 -1.43 8.20
CA ILE A 4 -10.79 -0.67 7.00
C ILE A 4 -11.86 -1.42 6.20
N ASN A 5 -13.04 -0.83 6.05
CA ASN A 5 -14.06 -1.32 5.12
C ASN A 5 -13.63 -0.95 3.68
N PRO A 6 -13.42 -1.92 2.77
CA PRO A 6 -12.96 -1.65 1.41
C PRO A 6 -13.93 -0.79 0.59
N GLU A 7 -15.24 -0.96 0.77
CA GLU A 7 -16.27 -0.17 0.08
C GLU A 7 -16.23 1.27 0.55
N SER A 8 -16.15 1.52 1.87
CA SER A 8 -16.02 2.88 2.41
C SER A 8 -14.72 3.54 1.97
N ALA A 9 -13.59 2.81 1.99
CA ALA A 9 -12.29 3.30 1.51
C ALA A 9 -12.35 3.69 0.02
N HIS A 10 -13.07 2.91 -0.78
CA HIS A 10 -13.30 3.23 -2.18
C HIS A 10 -14.16 4.50 -2.36
N LEU A 11 -15.28 4.60 -1.63
CA LEU A 11 -16.21 5.73 -1.72
C LEU A 11 -15.57 7.08 -1.40
N ILE A 12 -14.63 7.11 -0.44
CA ILE A 12 -13.93 8.34 -0.06
C ILE A 12 -12.68 8.63 -0.90
N GLY A 13 -12.35 7.79 -1.89
CA GLY A 13 -11.16 7.96 -2.72
C GLY A 13 -9.83 7.55 -2.08
N LEU A 14 -9.86 6.81 -0.97
CA LEU A 14 -8.65 6.34 -0.28
C LEU A 14 -7.93 5.24 -1.06
N ILE A 15 -8.68 4.38 -1.76
CA ILE A 15 -8.14 3.36 -2.66
C ILE A 15 -8.76 3.50 -4.06
N PRO A 16 -7.99 3.23 -5.14
CA PRO A 16 -8.51 3.32 -6.50
C PRO A 16 -9.63 2.32 -6.76
N ASN A 17 -10.49 2.62 -7.74
CA ASN A 17 -11.47 1.65 -8.22
C ASN A 17 -10.77 0.58 -9.05
N PHE A 18 -10.88 -0.67 -8.63
CA PHE A 18 -10.45 -1.82 -9.41
C PHE A 18 -11.64 -2.77 -9.60
N PRO A 19 -12.44 -2.61 -10.68
CA PRO A 19 -13.73 -3.29 -10.84
C PRO A 19 -13.68 -4.83 -10.77
N LYS A 20 -12.50 -5.42 -10.97
CA LYS A 20 -12.28 -6.87 -10.95
C LYS A 20 -11.34 -7.34 -9.84
N ALA A 21 -10.83 -6.44 -8.98
CA ALA A 21 -9.88 -6.81 -7.95
C ALA A 21 -10.58 -7.21 -6.64
N LYS A 22 -10.01 -8.19 -5.94
CA LYS A 22 -10.41 -8.54 -4.58
C LYS A 22 -9.48 -7.84 -3.60
N VAL A 23 -10.02 -6.89 -2.84
CA VAL A 23 -9.28 -6.20 -1.77
C VAL A 23 -9.41 -7.00 -0.48
N ARG A 24 -8.29 -7.32 0.17
CA ARG A 24 -8.24 -7.97 1.49
C ARG A 24 -7.33 -7.20 2.42
N SER A 25 -7.72 -7.10 3.69
CA SER A 25 -6.81 -6.61 4.74
C SER A 25 -5.84 -7.72 5.13
N VAL A 26 -4.55 -7.39 5.24
CA VAL A 26 -3.49 -8.29 5.72
C VAL A 26 -3.04 -7.94 7.14
N GLY A 27 -3.73 -7.01 7.80
CA GLY A 27 -3.36 -6.56 9.15
C GLY A 27 -2.01 -5.82 9.15
N ASN A 28 -1.21 -6.05 10.19
CA ASN A 28 0.14 -5.49 10.31
C ASN A 28 1.16 -6.43 9.66
N ALA A 29 1.38 -6.25 8.35
CA ALA A 29 2.31 -7.06 7.59
C ALA A 29 3.76 -6.92 8.07
N ALA A 30 4.16 -5.76 8.60
CA ALA A 30 5.52 -5.55 9.12
C ALA A 30 5.79 -6.40 10.38
N SER A 31 4.86 -6.41 11.33
CA SER A 31 4.99 -7.26 12.52
C SER A 31 4.95 -8.75 12.19
N LEU A 32 4.02 -9.16 11.31
CA LEU A 32 3.94 -10.56 10.89
C LEU A 32 5.22 -10.98 10.14
N GLY A 33 5.71 -10.15 9.22
CA GLY A 33 6.95 -10.40 8.48
C GLY A 33 8.17 -10.49 9.39
N ALA A 34 8.26 -9.64 10.43
CA ALA A 34 9.33 -9.72 11.42
C ALA A 34 9.30 -11.05 12.20
N ILE A 35 8.11 -11.53 12.58
CA ILE A 35 7.96 -12.84 13.23
C ILE A 35 8.38 -13.95 12.27
N MET A 36 7.94 -13.90 11.01
CA MET A 36 8.30 -14.89 9.99
C MET A 36 9.82 -14.97 9.80
N ALA A 37 10.48 -13.84 9.58
CA ALA A 37 11.94 -13.77 9.44
C ALA A 37 12.69 -14.24 10.70
N LEU A 38 12.15 -13.99 11.90
CA LEU A 38 12.77 -14.40 13.15
C LEU A 38 12.80 -15.93 13.33
N VAL A 39 11.75 -16.64 12.88
CA VAL A 39 11.60 -18.08 13.12
C VAL A 39 11.99 -18.95 11.92
N SER A 40 12.36 -18.35 10.78
CA SER A 40 12.63 -19.06 9.52
C SER A 40 13.77 -18.40 8.75
N GLU A 41 14.88 -19.13 8.59
CA GLU A 41 16.02 -18.67 7.78
C GLU A 41 15.64 -18.48 6.31
N GLU A 42 14.71 -19.29 5.79
CA GLU A 42 14.22 -19.18 4.41
C GLU A 42 13.44 -17.88 4.22
N ASP A 43 12.53 -17.56 5.13
CA ASP A 43 11.75 -16.31 5.06
C ASP A 43 12.66 -15.08 5.25
N CYS A 44 13.69 -15.19 6.08
CA CYS A 44 14.69 -14.13 6.25
C CYS A 44 15.45 -13.86 4.92
N LYS A 45 15.98 -14.91 4.28
CA LYS A 45 16.65 -14.80 2.96
C LYS A 45 15.72 -14.29 1.87
N GLN A 46 14.45 -14.69 1.91
CA GLN A 46 13.45 -14.20 0.97
C GLN A 46 13.19 -12.70 1.15
N ALA A 47 13.16 -12.20 2.40
CA ALA A 47 13.02 -10.77 2.67
C ALA A 47 14.22 -9.96 2.14
N GLU A 48 15.44 -10.47 2.32
CA GLU A 48 16.65 -9.87 1.74
C GLU A 48 16.55 -9.78 0.21
N LYS A 49 16.22 -10.90 -0.45
CA LYS A 49 16.07 -10.94 -1.91
C LYS A 49 14.97 -10.01 -2.45
N ILE A 50 13.84 -9.87 -1.72
CA ILE A 50 12.80 -8.92 -2.10
C ILE A 50 13.34 -7.50 -2.06
N SER A 51 14.12 -7.15 -1.03
CA SER A 51 14.67 -5.80 -0.87
C SER A 51 15.60 -5.38 -2.00
N GLU A 52 16.33 -6.34 -2.60
CA GLU A 52 17.19 -6.09 -3.77
C GLU A 52 16.41 -5.62 -5.01
N GLY A 53 15.11 -5.93 -5.08
CA GLY A 53 14.24 -5.56 -6.19
C GLY A 53 13.36 -4.32 -5.94
N VAL A 54 13.58 -3.58 -4.85
CA VAL A 54 12.77 -2.41 -4.50
C VAL A 54 13.47 -1.12 -4.93
N ASP A 55 12.80 -0.34 -5.78
CA ASP A 55 13.24 0.99 -6.16
C ASP A 55 12.62 2.07 -5.26
N TYR A 56 13.44 3.05 -4.85
CA TYR A 56 12.96 4.23 -4.15
C TYR A 56 12.48 5.30 -5.14
N VAL A 57 11.27 5.79 -4.93
CA VAL A 57 10.69 6.90 -5.70
C VAL A 57 10.50 8.10 -4.79
N GLU A 58 11.26 9.18 -5.05
CA GLU A 58 11.19 10.43 -4.29
C GLU A 58 10.01 11.28 -4.77
N LEU A 59 8.88 11.18 -4.08
CA LEU A 59 7.65 11.88 -4.44
C LEU A 59 7.79 13.41 -4.39
N ALA A 60 8.64 13.96 -3.51
CA ALA A 60 8.85 15.41 -3.43
C ALA A 60 9.55 15.98 -4.68
N SER A 61 10.28 15.13 -5.40
CA SER A 61 10.94 15.50 -6.66
C SER A 61 10.03 15.37 -7.88
N PHE A 62 8.86 14.75 -7.73
CA PHE A 62 7.93 14.52 -8.83
C PHE A 62 7.09 15.79 -9.07
N PRO A 63 7.25 16.50 -10.20
CA PRO A 63 6.67 17.83 -10.40
C PRO A 63 5.14 17.87 -10.24
N GLU A 64 4.46 16.79 -10.61
CA GLU A 64 3.00 16.71 -10.62
C GLU A 64 2.42 16.22 -9.28
N PHE A 65 3.26 15.81 -8.32
CA PHE A 65 2.78 15.19 -7.07
C PHE A 65 1.87 16.11 -6.26
N THR A 66 2.23 17.40 -6.12
CA THR A 66 1.44 18.38 -5.37
C THR A 66 0.06 18.59 -5.98
N ASP A 67 -0.02 18.65 -7.32
CA ASP A 67 -1.27 18.81 -8.04
C ASP A 67 -2.15 17.57 -7.90
N ILE A 68 -1.56 16.37 -8.07
CA ILE A 68 -2.25 15.09 -7.89
C ILE A 68 -2.78 14.95 -6.46
N LEU A 69 -1.96 15.27 -5.44
CA LEU A 69 -2.36 15.19 -4.04
C LEU A 69 -3.50 16.17 -3.73
N THR A 70 -3.41 17.40 -4.22
CA THR A 70 -4.45 18.42 -4.03
C THR A 70 -5.76 18.01 -4.67
N GLN A 71 -5.71 17.40 -5.86
CA GLN A 71 -6.88 16.80 -6.50
C GLN A 71 -7.42 15.67 -5.62
N ALA A 72 -6.57 14.73 -5.18
CA ALA A 72 -6.91 13.57 -4.36
C ALA A 72 -7.50 13.90 -2.97
N MET A 73 -7.31 15.10 -2.43
CA MET A 73 -7.88 15.53 -1.14
C MET A 73 -9.40 15.75 -1.18
N ARG A 74 -10.01 15.81 -2.37
CA ARG A 74 -11.47 15.98 -2.52
C ARG A 74 -12.15 14.61 -2.39
N PHE A 75 -13.15 14.53 -1.50
CA PHE A 75 -14.00 13.34 -1.39
C PHE A 75 -14.90 13.17 -2.62
N GLY A 76 -15.12 11.92 -3.02
CA GLY A 76 -15.97 11.54 -4.15
C GLY A 76 -15.16 11.02 -5.34
N LYS A 77 -15.87 10.51 -6.34
CA LYS A 77 -15.27 9.93 -7.54
C LYS A 77 -14.44 10.99 -8.27
N GLN A 78 -13.16 10.71 -8.46
CA GLN A 78 -12.30 11.51 -9.33
C GLN A 78 -12.46 10.94 -10.73
N ASP A 79 -12.94 11.77 -11.66
CA ASP A 79 -13.08 11.44 -13.07
C ASP A 79 -11.73 11.46 -13.80
#